data_AF-H8FWL9-F1
#
_entry.id   AF-H8FWL9-F1
#
_cell.length_a   1.000
_cell.length_b   1.000
_cell.length_c   1.000
_cell.angle_alpha   90.00
_cell.angle_beta   90.00
_cell.angle_gamma   90.00
#
_symmetry.space_group_name_H-M   'P 1'
#
loop_
_entity.id
_entity.type
_entity.pdbx_description
1 polymer ?
#
loop_
_entity_poly.entity_id
_entity_poly.type
_entity_poly.pdbx_seq_one_letter_code
_entity_poly.pdbx_strand_id
1 'polypeptide(L)'
;MTSDQSLAAARTRWQSAMSAYRQTMLIQSQVNQNVQADTATLSDLVNASQGAAGSLQAQQAANQLIALSAKQQMQIQTLMAAQYRAEALEQARKAQSEASGQAATARFLGSGTAYSGR
;
A
#
# COMPACT_ATOMS: atom_id res chain seq x y z
N MET A 1 19.08 -0.52 27.46
CA MET A 1 18.74 -1.46 26.37
C MET A 1 20.04 -1.92 25.75
N THR A 2 20.32 -3.22 25.81
CA THR A 2 21.55 -3.84 25.27
C THR A 2 21.54 -3.84 23.73
N SER A 3 22.70 -3.99 23.08
CA SER A 3 22.82 -4.05 21.61
C SER A 3 21.92 -5.13 20.98
N ASP A 4 21.61 -6.19 21.71
CA ASP A 4 20.69 -7.23 21.22
C ASP A 4 19.24 -6.73 21.10
N GLN A 5 18.80 -5.83 22.00
CA GLN A 5 17.47 -5.24 21.94
C GLN A 5 17.32 -4.27 20.76
N SER A 6 18.37 -3.54 20.38
CA SER A 6 18.33 -2.65 19.20
C SER A 6 18.34 -3.43 17.89
N LEU A 7 19.09 -4.54 17.82
CA LEU A 7 19.13 -5.44 16.67
C LEU A 7 17.79 -6.18 16.48
N ALA A 8 17.19 -6.68 17.55
CA ALA A 8 15.86 -7.30 17.50
C ALA A 8 14.77 -6.32 17.03
N ALA A 9 14.81 -5.07 17.52
CA ALA A 9 13.91 -4.01 17.08
C ALA A 9 14.13 -3.63 15.60
N ALA A 10 15.37 -3.55 15.14
CA ALA A 10 15.69 -3.32 13.72
C ALA A 10 15.15 -4.44 12.81
N ARG A 11 15.32 -5.71 13.22
CA ARG A 11 14.80 -6.86 12.48
C ARG A 11 13.28 -6.87 12.40
N THR A 12 12.59 -6.59 13.51
CA THR A 12 11.12 -6.50 13.56
C THR A 12 10.61 -5.41 12.60
N ARG A 13 11.26 -4.24 12.57
CA ARG A 13 10.92 -3.14 11.65
C ARG A 13 11.05 -3.54 10.18
N TRP A 14 12.16 -4.19 9.82
CA TRP A 14 12.39 -4.65 8.45
C TRP A 14 11.32 -5.66 8.02
N GLN A 15 10.94 -6.60 8.90
CA GLN A 15 9.90 -7.58 8.62
C GLN A 15 8.53 -6.91 8.38
N SER A 16 8.16 -5.93 9.22
CA SER A 16 6.91 -5.18 9.04
C SER A 16 6.87 -4.39 7.73
N ALA A 17 7.97 -3.73 7.37
CA ALA A 17 8.07 -2.99 6.10
C ALA A 17 7.98 -3.92 4.89
N MET A 18 8.69 -5.05 4.91
CA MET A 18 8.66 -6.04 3.84
C MET A 18 7.27 -6.69 3.72
N SER A 19 6.59 -6.95 4.85
CA SER A 19 5.22 -7.48 4.85
C SER A 19 4.24 -6.50 4.20
N ALA A 20 4.33 -5.22 4.52
CA ALA A 20 3.47 -4.20 3.92
C ALA A 20 3.76 -4.01 2.43
N TYR A 21 5.04 -3.98 2.04
CA TYR A 21 5.44 -3.92 0.65
C TYR A 21 4.88 -5.10 -0.15
N ARG A 22 5.01 -6.34 0.36
CA ARG A 22 4.45 -7.53 -0.27
C ARG A 22 2.93 -7.43 -0.40
N GLN A 23 2.23 -6.97 0.64
CA GLN A 23 0.79 -6.78 0.59
C GLN A 23 0.38 -5.79 -0.52
N THR A 24 1.07 -4.65 -0.60
CA THR A 24 0.81 -3.65 -1.65
C THR A 24 1.09 -4.21 -3.05
N MET A 25 2.16 -4.98 -3.23
CA MET A 25 2.47 -5.63 -4.50
C MET A 25 1.42 -6.68 -4.91
N LEU A 26 0.90 -7.45 -3.97
CA LEU A 26 -0.20 -8.39 -4.23
C LEU A 26 -1.47 -7.66 -4.68
N ILE A 27 -1.82 -6.57 -4.00
CA ILE A 27 -2.96 -5.72 -4.38
C ILE A 27 -2.75 -5.13 -5.78
N GLN A 28 -1.56 -4.59 -6.07
CA GLN A 28 -1.23 -4.07 -7.39
C GLN A 28 -1.32 -5.14 -8.49
N SER A 29 -0.84 -6.35 -8.23
CA SER A 29 -0.93 -7.47 -9.18
C SER A 29 -2.39 -7.85 -9.46
N GLN A 30 -3.20 -7.97 -8.41
CA GLN A 30 -4.62 -8.29 -8.54
C GLN A 30 -5.36 -7.20 -9.31
N VAL A 31 -5.08 -5.92 -9.04
CA VAL A 31 -5.72 -4.81 -9.75
C VAL A 31 -5.30 -4.80 -11.22
N ASN A 32 -4.02 -5.04 -11.55
CA ASN A 32 -3.59 -5.16 -12.95
C ASN A 32 -4.32 -6.28 -13.70
N GLN A 33 -4.44 -7.47 -13.08
CA GLN A 33 -5.20 -8.58 -13.67
C GLN A 33 -6.67 -8.22 -13.88
N ASN A 34 -7.28 -7.58 -12.88
CA ASN A 34 -8.68 -7.16 -12.98
C ASN A 34 -8.89 -6.11 -14.07
N VAL A 35 -8.01 -5.11 -14.19
CA VAL A 35 -8.09 -4.07 -15.23
C VAL A 35 -8.02 -4.68 -16.63
N GLN A 36 -7.14 -5.67 -16.85
CA GLN A 36 -7.06 -6.39 -18.13
C GLN A 36 -8.38 -7.11 -18.46
N ALA A 37 -8.93 -7.87 -17.50
CA ALA A 37 -10.21 -8.57 -17.68
C ALA A 37 -11.39 -7.61 -17.87
N ASP A 38 -11.39 -6.50 -17.13
CA ASP A 38 -12.41 -5.46 -17.20
C ASP A 38 -12.37 -4.72 -18.55
N THR A 39 -11.17 -4.49 -19.11
CA THR A 39 -11.00 -3.88 -20.44
C THR A 39 -11.54 -4.77 -21.55
N ALA A 40 -11.27 -6.08 -21.50
CA ALA A 40 -11.86 -7.02 -22.45
C ALA A 40 -13.39 -7.02 -22.36
N THR A 41 -13.93 -7.07 -21.12
CA THR A 41 -15.38 -6.99 -20.88
C THR A 41 -15.97 -5.69 -21.41
N LEU A 42 -15.34 -4.53 -21.17
CA LEU A 42 -15.78 -3.24 -21.70
C LEU A 42 -15.86 -3.26 -23.23
N SER A 43 -14.86 -3.82 -23.91
CA SER A 43 -14.84 -3.91 -25.37
C SER A 43 -16.02 -4.73 -25.90
N ASP A 44 -16.33 -5.86 -25.27
CA ASP A 44 -17.46 -6.71 -25.64
C ASP A 44 -18.80 -5.99 -25.41
N LEU A 45 -18.94 -5.27 -24.29
CA LEU A 45 -20.13 -4.48 -23.97
C LEU A 45 -20.36 -3.34 -24.96
N VAL A 46 -19.30 -2.64 -25.35
CA VAL A 46 -19.37 -1.56 -26.34
C VAL A 46 -19.79 -2.12 -27.71
N ASN A 47 -19.21 -3.24 -28.13
CA ASN A 47 -19.60 -3.91 -29.39
C ASN A 47 -21.06 -4.38 -29.36
N ALA A 48 -21.50 -4.98 -28.24
CA ALA A 48 -22.89 -5.38 -28.04
C ALA A 48 -23.85 -4.18 -28.05
N SER A 49 -23.46 -3.06 -27.44
CA SER A 49 -24.25 -1.82 -27.44
C SER A 49 -24.37 -1.21 -28.83
N GLN A 50 -23.30 -1.24 -29.64
CA GLN A 50 -23.31 -0.69 -31.00
C GLN A 50 -24.08 -1.57 -31.98
N GLY A 51 -24.06 -2.90 -31.78
CA GLY A 51 -24.84 -3.86 -32.56
C GLY A 51 -26.28 -4.05 -32.08
N ALA A 52 -26.67 -3.42 -30.97
CA ALA A 52 -28.00 -3.57 -30.39
C ALA A 52 -29.08 -2.94 -31.29
N ALA A 53 -29.88 -3.79 -31.95
CA ALA A 53 -31.01 -3.34 -32.76
C ALA A 53 -32.22 -2.83 -31.95
N GLY A 54 -32.19 -2.94 -30.60
CA GLY A 54 -33.33 -2.62 -29.73
C GLY A 54 -32.94 -1.87 -28.45
N SER A 55 -33.89 -1.06 -27.94
CA SER A 55 -33.68 -0.18 -26.77
C SER A 55 -33.33 -0.93 -25.49
N LEU A 56 -33.88 -2.14 -25.31
CA LEU A 56 -33.60 -2.98 -24.14
C LEU A 56 -32.16 -3.51 -24.16
N GLN A 57 -31.66 -3.95 -25.32
CA GLN A 57 -30.28 -4.43 -25.44
C GLN A 57 -29.27 -3.29 -25.19
N ALA A 58 -29.55 -2.09 -25.71
CA ALA A 58 -28.74 -0.91 -25.44
C ALA A 58 -28.75 -0.54 -23.94
N GLN A 59 -29.91 -0.61 -23.27
CA GLN A 59 -30.02 -0.38 -21.83
C GLN A 59 -29.28 -1.44 -21.00
N GLN A 60 -29.32 -2.71 -21.40
CA GLN A 60 -28.57 -3.77 -20.70
C GLN A 60 -27.06 -3.55 -20.81
N ALA A 61 -26.56 -3.21 -22.01
CA ALA A 61 -25.15 -2.87 -22.19
C ALA A 61 -24.76 -1.64 -21.35
N ALA A 62 -25.61 -0.61 -21.29
CA ALA A 62 -25.39 0.55 -20.41
C ALA A 62 -25.34 0.17 -18.92
N ASN A 63 -26.23 -0.70 -18.45
CA ASN A 63 -26.21 -1.20 -17.06
C ASN A 63 -24.92 -1.97 -16.75
N GLN A 64 -24.42 -2.76 -17.70
CA GLN A 64 -23.17 -3.50 -17.56
C GLN A 64 -21.96 -2.55 -17.52
N LEU A 65 -21.96 -1.47 -18.31
CA LEU A 65 -20.94 -0.43 -18.24
C LEU A 65 -20.95 0.31 -16.89
N ILE A 66 -22.13 0.60 -16.32
CA ILE A 66 -22.26 1.20 -14.98
C ILE A 66 -21.68 0.26 -13.92
N ALA A 67 -22.02 -1.04 -13.98
CA ALA A 67 -21.47 -2.04 -13.07
C ALA A 67 -19.94 -2.13 -13.16
N LEU A 68 -19.39 -2.09 -14.38
CA LEU A 68 -17.95 -2.08 -14.60
C LEU A 68 -17.28 -0.82 -14.05
N SER A 69 -17.87 0.36 -14.30
CA SER A 69 -17.40 1.63 -13.76
C SER A 69 -17.37 1.64 -12.22
N ALA A 70 -18.42 1.11 -11.58
CA ALA A 70 -18.45 0.95 -10.12
C ALA A 70 -17.34 0.02 -9.62
N LYS A 71 -17.10 -1.11 -10.32
CA LYS A 71 -16.01 -2.03 -10.01
C LYS A 71 -14.63 -1.35 -10.12
N GLN A 72 -14.40 -0.57 -11.18
CA GLN A 72 -13.15 0.18 -11.37
C GLN A 72 -12.94 1.22 -10.26
N GLN A 73 -14.00 1.94 -9.85
CA GLN A 73 -13.92 2.88 -8.71
C GLN A 73 -13.56 2.18 -7.39
N MET A 74 -14.09 0.99 -7.12
CA MET A 74 -13.72 0.21 -5.93
C MET A 74 -12.26 -0.27 -5.97
N GLN A 75 -11.76 -0.64 -7.16
CA GLN A 75 -10.36 -1.02 -7.35
C GLN A 75 -9.40 0.16 -7.08
N ILE A 76 -9.73 1.36 -7.58
CA ILE A 76 -8.97 2.59 -7.29
C ILE A 76 -8.96 2.90 -5.80
N GLN A 77 -10.12 2.81 -5.13
CA GLN A 77 -10.21 3.00 -3.67
C GLN A 77 -9.34 1.99 -2.90
N THR A 78 -9.30 0.74 -3.35
CA THR A 78 -8.46 -0.31 -2.75
C THR A 78 -6.97 -0.01 -2.94
N LEU A 79 -6.56 0.45 -4.12
CA LEU A 79 -5.19 0.89 -4.39
C LEU A 79 -4.80 2.07 -3.49
N MET A 80 -5.65 3.11 -3.42
CA MET A 80 -5.40 4.27 -2.56
C MET A 80 -5.28 3.86 -1.09
N ALA A 81 -6.15 2.99 -0.59
CA ALA A 81 -6.06 2.48 0.79
C ALA A 81 -4.74 1.72 1.03
N ALA A 82 -4.30 0.90 0.07
CA ALA A 82 -3.01 0.20 0.15
C ALA A 82 -1.82 1.18 0.15
N GLN A 83 -1.88 2.23 -0.68
CA GLN A 83 -0.88 3.29 -0.72
C GLN A 83 -0.83 4.07 0.61
N TYR A 84 -1.97 4.54 1.12
CA TYR A 84 -2.03 5.24 2.41
C TYR A 84 -1.49 4.39 3.56
N ARG A 85 -1.79 3.09 3.56
CA ARG A 85 -1.22 2.17 4.56
C ARG A 85 0.30 2.08 4.44
N ALA A 86 0.85 2.02 3.23
CA ALA A 86 2.29 2.02 3.03
C ALA A 86 2.93 3.34 3.49
N GLU A 87 2.32 4.48 3.17
CA GLU A 87 2.78 5.81 3.62
C GLU A 87 2.74 5.95 5.14
N ALA A 88 1.67 5.52 5.80
CA ALA A 88 1.54 5.54 7.25
C ALA A 88 2.62 4.69 7.95
N LEU A 89 2.95 3.53 7.38
CA LEU A 89 4.02 2.69 7.89
C LEU A 89 5.41 3.32 7.70
N GLU A 90 5.66 4.01 6.59
CA GLU A 90 6.91 4.74 6.39
C GLU A 90 7.03 5.94 7.34
N GLN A 91 5.94 6.67 7.59
CA GLN A 91 5.93 7.74 8.59
C GLN A 91 6.22 7.20 10.00
N ALA A 92 5.59 6.09 10.39
CA ALA A 92 5.87 5.41 11.65
C ALA A 92 7.36 4.99 11.74
N ARG A 93 7.95 4.52 10.64
CA ARG A 93 9.37 4.17 10.56
C ARG A 93 10.27 5.37 10.83
N LYS A 94 9.97 6.53 10.23
CA LYS A 94 10.72 7.79 10.43
C LYS A 94 10.68 8.25 11.89
N ALA A 95 9.48 8.36 12.47
CA ALA A 95 9.30 8.78 13.86
C ALA A 95 10.05 7.86 14.85
N GLN A 96 10.01 6.54 14.62
CA GLN A 96 10.74 5.60 15.46
C GLN A 96 12.26 5.69 15.28
N SER A 97 12.75 5.98 14.08
CA SER A 97 14.17 6.23 13.81
C SER A 97 14.67 7.47 14.55
N GLU A 98 13.90 8.55 14.54
CA GLU A 98 14.20 9.78 15.29
C GLU A 98 14.26 9.51 16.80
N ALA A 99 13.25 8.84 17.37
CA ALA A 99 13.24 8.46 18.78
C ALA A 99 14.42 7.55 19.15
N SER A 100 14.78 6.59 18.28
CA SER A 100 15.95 5.72 18.47
C SER A 100 17.25 6.52 18.45
N GLY A 101 17.37 7.49 17.54
CA GLY A 101 18.52 8.38 17.43
C GLY A 101 18.69 9.26 18.67
N GLN A 102 17.60 9.87 19.14
CA GLN A 102 17.60 10.65 20.39
C GLN A 102 18.04 9.81 21.59
N ALA A 103 17.54 8.58 21.72
CA ALA A 103 17.93 7.67 22.78
C ALA A 103 19.41 7.23 22.69
N ALA A 104 19.94 7.04 21.49
CA ALA A 104 21.35 6.73 21.27
C ALA A 104 22.24 7.93 21.62
N THR A 105 21.89 9.14 21.19
CA THR A 105 22.60 10.38 21.52
C THR A 105 22.58 10.64 23.03
N ALA A 106 21.43 10.47 23.69
CA ALA A 106 21.31 10.63 25.14
C ALA A 106 22.22 9.64 25.91
N ARG A 107 22.40 8.41 25.41
CA ARG A 107 23.35 7.45 25.99
C ARG A 107 24.81 7.80 25.71
N PHE A 108 25.11 8.28 24.50
CA PHE A 108 26.46 8.70 24.14
C PHE A 108 26.93 9.89 24.98
N LEU A 109 26.06 10.90 25.17
CA LEU A 109 26.30 12.04 26.04
C LEU A 109 26.21 11.68 27.53
N GLY A 110 25.44 10.64 27.86
CA GLY A 110 25.26 10.08 29.20
C GLY A 110 26.39 9.13 29.63
N SER A 111 27.62 9.62 29.69
CA SER A 111 28.67 9.18 30.63
C SER A 111 29.85 10.15 30.58
N GLY A 112 29.62 11.41 30.95
CA GLY A 112 30.66 12.43 31.11
C GLY A 112 31.73 12.13 32.17
N THR A 113 31.71 10.95 32.80
CA THR A 113 32.71 10.49 33.79
C THR A 113 33.91 9.76 33.19
N ALA A 114 34.00 9.60 31.86
CA ALA A 114 35.15 8.95 31.22
C ALA A 114 36.43 9.84 31.14
N TYR A 115 36.36 11.12 31.52
CA TYR A 115 37.50 12.06 31.52
C TYR A 115 37.86 12.63 32.91
N SER A 116 37.51 11.94 34.00
CA SER A 116 38.12 12.21 35.31
C SER A 116 39.08 11.08 35.66
N GLY A 117 40.24 11.08 35.01
CA GLY A 117 41.29 10.08 35.20
C GLY A 117 42.68 10.70 35.23
N ARG A 118 43.08 11.11 36.45
CA ARG A 118 44.37 11.61 36.94
C ARG A 118 44.75 13.06 36.65
#